data_AF-A0A0N1EH70-F1
#
_entry.id   AF-A0A0N1EH70-F1
#
_cell.length_a   1.000
_cell.length_b   1.000
_cell.length_c   1.000
_cell.angle_alpha   90.00
_cell.angle_beta   90.00
_cell.angle_gamma   90.00
#
_symmetry.space_group_name_H-M   'P 1'
#
loop_
_entity.id
_entity.type
_entity.pdbx_description
1 polymer ?
#
loop_
_entity_poly.entity_id
_entity_poly.type
_entity_poly.pdbx_seq_one_letter_code
_entity_poly.pdbx_strand_id
1 'polypeptide(L)' 'MLKYNQITERLKKQRLRVKQSAKIQELQAKYPSLNIIKAFTYARLNDKFEITHKDIQQFENIIKILQNQK' A
#
# COMPACT_ATOMS: atom_id res chain seq x y z
N MET A 1 13.54 -23.54 11.60
CA MET A 1 12.76 -22.58 12.42
C MET A 1 13.18 -21.11 12.24
N LEU A 2 14.48 -20.76 12.32
CA LEU A 2 14.94 -19.35 12.30
C LEU A 2 14.52 -18.54 11.05
N LYS A 3 14.51 -19.14 9.85
CA LYS A 3 14.14 -18.44 8.59
C LYS A 3 12.66 -18.03 8.53
N TYR A 4 11.75 -18.85 9.08
CA TYR A 4 10.31 -18.58 9.07
C TYR A 4 9.96 -17.33 9.91
N ASN A 5 10.60 -17.21 11.08
CA ASN A 5 10.40 -16.06 11.97
C ASN A 5 10.90 -14.77 11.31
N GLN A 6 12.04 -14.79 10.61
CA GLN A 6 12.58 -13.62 9.92
C GLN A 6 11.67 -13.14 8.77
N ILE A 7 11.13 -14.05 7.97
CA ILE A 7 10.19 -13.73 6.90
C ILE A 7 8.93 -13.09 7.48
N THR A 8 8.38 -13.67 8.54
CA THR A 8 7.18 -13.17 9.21
C THR A 8 7.37 -11.76 9.77
N GLU A 9 8.52 -11.50 10.40
CA GLU A 9 8.85 -10.17 10.94
C GLU A 9 9.07 -9.12 9.84
N ARG A 10 9.69 -9.49 8.70
CA ARG A 10 9.79 -8.60 7.53
C ARG A 10 8.41 -8.19 7.04
N LEU A 11 7.50 -9.14 6.85
CA LEU A 11 6.14 -8.87 6.36
C LEU A 11 5.34 -7.99 7.35
N LYS A 12 5.46 -8.26 8.66
CA LYS A 12 4.86 -7.42 9.70
C LYS A 12 5.36 -5.98 9.64
N LYS A 13 6.68 -5.78 9.53
CA LYS A 13 7.30 -4.44 9.44
C LYS A 13 6.83 -3.70 8.19
N GLN A 14 6.78 -4.36 7.03
CA GLN A 14 6.29 -3.74 5.80
C GLN A 14 4.82 -3.31 5.93
N ARG A 15 3.96 -4.17 6.48
CA ARG A 15 2.56 -3.84 6.76
C ARG A 15 2.42 -2.65 7.72
N LEU A 16 3.24 -2.62 8.78
CA LEU A 16 3.21 -1.53 9.76
C LEU A 16 3.57 -0.19 9.11
N ARG A 17 4.61 -0.17 8.28
CA ARG A 17 5.06 1.03 7.55
C ARG A 17 3.97 1.58 6.63
N VAL A 18 3.25 0.71 5.92
CA VAL A 18 2.12 1.12 5.07
C VAL A 18 1.02 1.78 5.92
N LYS A 19 0.66 1.16 7.04
CA LYS A 19 -0.37 1.69 7.96
C LYS A 19 0.01 3.02 8.61
N GLN A 20 1.29 3.25 8.87
CA GLN A 20 1.80 4.46 9.51
C GLN A 20 2.11 5.60 8.52
N SER A 21 2.08 5.33 7.22
CA SER A 21 2.37 6.36 6.22
C SER A 21 1.24 7.37 6.14
N ALA A 22 1.52 8.62 6.53
CA ALA A 22 0.56 9.74 6.44
C ALA A 22 0.00 9.89 5.02
N LYS A 23 0.85 9.81 3.99
CA LYS A 23 0.41 9.90 2.58
C LYS A 23 -0.55 8.78 2.17
N ILE A 24 -0.36 7.56 2.69
CA ILE A 24 -1.28 6.45 2.40
C ILE A 24 -2.60 6.62 3.16
N GLN A 25 -2.55 7.18 4.37
CA GLN A 25 -3.76 7.54 5.12
C GLN A 25 -4.54 8.66 4.45
N GLU A 26 -3.85 9.70 3.95
CA GLU A 26 -4.44 10.77 3.13
C GLU A 26 -5.10 10.19 1.87
N LEU A 27 -4.43 9.25 1.19
CA LEU A 27 -4.99 8.59 0.01
C LEU A 27 -6.24 7.76 0.36
N GLN A 28 -6.23 7.06 1.50
CA GLN A 28 -7.40 6.36 2.02
C GLN A 28 -8.57 7.32 2.34
N ALA A 29 -8.29 8.49 2.89
CA ALA A 29 -9.29 9.52 3.17
C ALA A 29 -9.88 10.11 1.88
N LYS A 30 -9.07 10.24 0.82
CA LYS A 30 -9.51 10.72 -0.50
C LYS A 30 -10.44 9.74 -1.21
N TYR A 31 -10.25 8.44 -0.97
CA TYR A 31 -11.05 7.37 -1.58
C TYR A 31 -11.69 6.48 -0.50
N PRO A 32 -12.64 7.00 0.29
CA PRO A 32 -13.16 6.32 1.49
C PRO A 32 -13.95 5.05 1.17
N SER A 33 -14.47 4.91 -0.06
CA SER A 33 -15.18 3.71 -0.52
C SER A 33 -14.24 2.54 -0.88
N LEU A 34 -12.94 2.79 -1.00
CA LEU A 34 -11.93 1.79 -1.36
C LEU A 34 -11.12 1.37 -0.13
N ASN A 35 -10.63 0.13 -0.10
CA ASN A 35 -9.71 -0.32 0.94
C ASN A 35 -8.24 -0.13 0.50
N ILE A 36 -7.84 1.14 0.40
CA ILE A 36 -6.51 1.57 -0.09
C ILE A 36 -5.39 0.96 0.74
N ILE A 37 -5.50 1.02 2.07
CA ILE A 37 -4.45 0.51 2.97
C ILE A 37 -4.20 -0.99 2.72
N LYS A 38 -5.27 -1.79 2.57
CA LYS A 38 -5.13 -3.23 2.31
C LYS A 38 -4.56 -3.49 0.92
N ALA A 39 -5.04 -2.78 -0.10
CA ALA A 39 -4.57 -2.91 -1.47
C ALA A 39 -3.09 -2.54 -1.62
N PHE A 40 -2.68 -1.39 -1.05
CA PHE A 40 -1.29 -0.95 -1.07
C PHE A 40 -0.39 -1.88 -0.25
N THR A 41 -0.87 -2.40 0.90
CA THR A 41 -0.15 -3.41 1.67
C THR A 41 0.13 -4.65 0.81
N TYR A 42 -0.89 -5.18 0.12
CA TYR A 42 -0.72 -6.34 -0.74
C TYR A 42 0.33 -6.05 -1.83
N ALA A 43 0.23 -4.91 -2.50
CA ALA A 43 1.15 -4.58 -3.57
C ALA A 43 2.59 -4.36 -3.06
N ARG A 44 2.75 -3.81 -1.86
CA ARG A 44 4.05 -3.68 -1.18
C ARG A 44 4.69 -5.04 -0.85
N LEU A 45 3.89 -5.97 -0.32
CA LEU A 45 4.37 -7.32 0.05
C LEU A 45 4.75 -8.17 -1.18
N ASN A 46 4.23 -7.82 -2.37
CA ASN A 46 4.55 -8.47 -3.64
C ASN A 46 5.60 -7.69 -4.46
N ASP A 47 6.34 -6.79 -3.81
CA ASP A 47 7.40 -5.97 -4.40
C ASP A 47 6.94 -5.19 -5.66
N LYS A 48 5.66 -4.77 -5.70
CA LYS A 48 5.08 -4.00 -6.81
C LYS A 48 5.13 -2.49 -6.60
N PHE A 49 5.13 -2.05 -5.33
CA PHE A 49 5.25 -0.64 -4.96
C PHE A 49 6.12 -0.48 -3.72
N GLU A 50 6.85 0.62 -3.63
CA GLU A 50 7.50 1.12 -2.42
C GLU A 50 6.67 2.25 -1.78
N ILE A 51 6.99 2.63 -0.54
CA ILE A 51 6.37 3.81 0.11
C ILE A 51 7.14 5.07 -0.32
N THR A 52 7.26 5.28 -1.62
CA THR A 52 7.86 6.47 -2.21
C THR A 52 6.77 7.40 -2.73
N HIS A 53 7.09 8.68 -2.89
CA HIS A 53 6.12 9.63 -3.44
C HIS A 53 5.67 9.22 -4.85
N LYS A 54 6.62 8.79 -5.70
CA LYS A 54 6.36 8.32 -7.07
C LYS A 54 5.39 7.13 -7.09
N ASP A 55 5.62 6.14 -6.25
CA ASP A 55 4.80 4.93 -6.22
C ASP A 55 3.39 5.18 -5.68
N ILE A 56 3.26 6.03 -4.65
CA ILE A 56 1.96 6.44 -4.13
C ILE A 56 1.18 7.21 -5.21
N GLN A 57 1.84 8.11 -5.94
CA GLN A 57 1.22 8.85 -7.04
C GLN A 57 0.81 7.92 -8.19
N GLN A 58 1.65 6.93 -8.54
CA GLN A 58 1.32 5.94 -9.55
C GLN A 58 0.12 5.08 -9.13
N PHE A 59 0.07 4.65 -7.87
CA PHE A 59 -1.08 3.93 -7.32
C PHE A 59 -2.35 4.77 -7.36
N GLU A 60 -2.28 6.06 -7.02
CA GLU A 60 -3.41 6.99 -7.14
C GLU A 60 -3.89 7.13 -8.60
N ASN A 61 -2.97 7.21 -9.56
CA ASN A 61 -3.32 7.28 -10.97
C ASN A 61 -4.06 6.02 -11.45
N ILE A 62 -3.70 4.83 -10.95
CA ILE A 62 -4.45 3.60 -11.23
C ILE A 62 -5.89 3.72 -10.71
N ILE A 63 -6.09 4.23 -9.49
CA ILE A 63 -7.44 4.46 -8.93
C ILE A 63 -8.22 5.42 -9.83
N LYS A 64 -7.62 6.54 -10.24
CA LYS A 64 -8.26 7.53 -11.11
C LYS A 64 -8.69 6.92 -12.45
N ILE A 65 -7.82 6.13 -13.08
CA ILE A 65 -8.16 5.44 -14.34
C ILE A 65 -9.35 4.52 -14.14
N LEU A 66 -9.35 3.70 -13.08
CA LEU A 66 -10.43 2.75 -12.79
C LEU A 66 -11.75 3.45 -12.45
N GLN A 67 -11.70 4.63 -11.81
CA GLN A 67 -12.89 5.41 -11.49
C GLN A 67 -13.42 6.24 -12.67
N ASN A 68 -12.54 6.65 -13.58
CA ASN A 68 -12.88 7.43 -14.78
C ASN A 68 -13.32 6.55 -15.97
N GLN A 69 -13.53 5.25 -15.79
CA GLN A 69 -14.17 4.37 -16.77
C GLN A 69 -15.72 4.38 -16.65
N LYS A 70 -16.31 5.54 -16.40
CA LYS A 70 -17.75 5.76 -16.51
C LYS A 70 -18.05 6.83 -17.56
#